data_AF-A0A2E7DRS5-F1
#
_entry.id   AF-A0A2E7DRS5-F1
#
_cell.length_a   1.000
_cell.length_b   1.000
_cell.length_c   1.000
_cell.angle_alpha   90.00
_cell.angle_beta   90.00
_cell.angle_gamma   90.00
#
_symmetry.space_group_name_H-M   'P 1'
#
loop_
_entity.id
_entity.type
_entity.pdbx_description
1 polymer ?
#
loop_
_entity_poly.entity_id
_entity_poly.type
_entity_poly.pdbx_seq_one_letter_code
_entity_poly.pdbx_strand_id
1 'polypeptide(L)'
;NDGELLWRFKAPGSFRSTSVITYKIDDTQYVATMMNGNRAIDLGGTVLAFKLDGDHSLPIPEIAQATVPELPDDIYSQEQSREGDDLYHAQCASCHGGIGVPNEVAIVAPDLRLMTLDTHSDMEEIVIGGTRAQQGMPDFEDTISAGQLESIRAFIVEQARRLQEYQIQNQEAVEATSNEEDLNRA
;
A
#
# COMPACT_ATOMS: atom_id res chain seq x y z
N ASN A 1 11.88 -8.80 35.29
CA ASN A 1 12.25 -7.41 35.68
C ASN A 1 13.52 -6.91 35.01
N ASP A 2 14.13 -7.73 34.17
CA ASP A 2 15.38 -7.55 33.43
C ASP A 2 15.15 -7.30 31.93
N GLY A 3 13.89 -7.29 31.48
CA GLY A 3 13.54 -7.18 30.07
C GLY A 3 13.65 -8.48 29.29
N GLU A 4 13.73 -9.63 29.98
CA GLU A 4 13.68 -10.94 29.33
C GLU A 4 12.38 -11.11 28.52
N LEU A 5 12.52 -11.60 27.28
CA LEU A 5 11.39 -11.90 26.43
C LEU A 5 10.69 -13.17 26.92
N LEU A 6 9.50 -13.01 27.52
CA LEU A 6 8.72 -14.14 28.04
C LEU A 6 7.76 -14.74 27.00
N TRP A 7 7.25 -13.91 26.09
CA TRP A 7 6.28 -14.32 25.08
C TRP A 7 6.29 -13.37 23.89
N ARG A 8 5.98 -13.89 22.70
CA ARG A 8 5.84 -13.11 21.47
C ARG A 8 4.72 -13.66 20.59
N PHE A 9 4.11 -12.76 19.83
CA PHE A 9 3.15 -13.10 18.77
C PHE A 9 3.59 -12.45 17.47
N LYS A 10 3.57 -13.22 16.37
CA LYS A 10 3.85 -12.68 15.04
C LYS A 10 2.54 -12.19 14.45
N ALA A 11 2.43 -10.87 14.26
CA ALA A 11 1.25 -10.27 13.67
C ALA A 11 1.52 -9.88 12.20
N PRO A 12 0.49 -9.90 11.34
CA PRO A 12 0.61 -9.49 9.94
C PRO A 12 0.57 -7.96 9.73
N GLY A 13 0.24 -7.18 10.76
CA GLY A 13 0.22 -5.71 10.74
C GLY A 13 1.30 -5.09 11.63
N SER A 14 1.18 -3.78 11.89
CA SER A 14 2.14 -3.04 12.74
C SER A 14 1.48 -2.49 14.00
N PHE A 15 2.27 -2.22 15.04
CA PHE A 15 1.79 -1.69 16.33
C PHE A 15 2.21 -0.23 16.57
N ARG A 16 2.44 0.54 15.50
CA ARG A 16 2.83 1.96 15.60
C ARG A 16 1.77 2.76 16.33
N SER A 17 2.19 3.55 17.32
CA SER A 17 1.33 4.43 18.11
C SER A 17 0.15 3.73 18.80
N THR A 18 0.32 2.45 19.17
CA THR A 18 -0.72 1.66 19.85
C THR A 18 -0.36 1.43 21.31
N SER A 19 -1.39 1.35 22.16
CA SER A 19 -1.24 1.05 23.58
C SER A 19 -1.80 -0.33 23.89
N VAL A 20 -1.23 -0.96 24.91
CA VAL A 20 -1.72 -2.24 25.44
C VAL A 20 -2.59 -1.96 26.66
N ILE A 21 -3.76 -2.59 26.71
CA ILE A 21 -4.67 -2.53 27.85
C ILE A 21 -4.88 -3.94 28.43
N THR A 22 -5.18 -4.03 29.71
CA THR A 22 -5.63 -5.28 30.33
C THR A 22 -6.98 -5.07 31.00
N TYR A 23 -7.82 -6.08 30.92
CA TYR A 23 -9.14 -6.11 31.54
C TYR A 23 -9.51 -7.53 31.93
N LYS A 24 -10.62 -7.67 32.67
CA LYS A 24 -11.11 -8.95 33.14
C LYS A 24 -12.57 -9.11 32.73
N ILE A 25 -12.93 -10.29 32.24
CA ILE A 25 -14.32 -10.73 32.09
C ILE A 25 -14.45 -11.99 32.95
N ASP A 26 -15.38 -11.97 33.90
CA ASP A 26 -15.50 -12.98 34.95
C ASP A 26 -14.17 -13.24 35.67
N ASP A 27 -13.64 -14.47 35.60
CA ASP A 27 -12.35 -14.87 36.15
C ASP A 27 -11.21 -14.95 35.11
N THR A 28 -11.47 -14.53 33.88
CA THR A 28 -10.47 -14.56 32.80
C THR A 28 -9.86 -13.18 32.58
N GLN A 29 -8.53 -13.09 32.67
CA GLN A 29 -7.79 -11.89 32.31
C GLN A 29 -7.53 -11.86 30.80
N TYR A 30 -7.68 -10.68 30.21
CA TYR A 30 -7.35 -10.38 28.83
C TYR A 30 -6.29 -9.29 28.73
N VAL A 31 -5.48 -9.37 27.70
CA VAL A 31 -4.58 -8.31 27.25
C VAL A 31 -5.01 -7.94 25.83
N ALA A 32 -5.36 -6.69 25.59
CA ALA A 32 -5.77 -6.22 24.28
C ALA A 32 -4.88 -5.10 23.76
N THR A 33 -4.72 -5.07 22.45
CA THR A 33 -3.99 -4.02 21.72
C THR A 33 -4.65 -3.80 20.37
N MET A 34 -4.41 -2.62 19.80
CA MET A 34 -4.78 -2.34 18.41
C MET A 34 -3.61 -2.73 17.51
N MET A 35 -3.88 -3.51 16.47
CA MET A 35 -2.96 -3.69 15.35
C MET A 35 -3.41 -2.77 14.23
N ASN A 36 -2.50 -1.94 13.72
CA ASN A 36 -2.75 -1.15 12.53
C ASN A 36 -2.91 -2.08 11.32
N GLY A 37 -3.76 -1.67 10.39
CA GLY A 37 -4.01 -2.44 9.17
C GLY A 37 -2.76 -2.66 8.31
N ASN A 38 -2.86 -3.61 7.39
CA ASN A 38 -1.86 -3.88 6.37
C ASN A 38 -2.54 -3.96 5.01
N ARG A 39 -2.34 -2.91 4.20
CA ARG A 39 -2.89 -2.78 2.85
C ARG A 39 -2.44 -3.88 1.88
N ALA A 40 -1.25 -4.45 2.06
CA ALA A 40 -0.72 -5.49 1.17
C ALA A 40 -1.49 -6.82 1.26
N ILE A 41 -2.30 -6.99 2.30
CA ILE A 41 -3.12 -8.18 2.55
C ILE A 41 -4.57 -7.81 2.85
N ASP A 42 -4.99 -6.60 2.46
CA ASP A 42 -6.33 -6.05 2.71
C ASP A 42 -6.81 -6.19 4.17
N LEU A 43 -5.88 -6.03 5.12
CA LEU A 43 -6.19 -6.16 6.54
C LEU A 43 -6.52 -4.79 7.14
N GLY A 44 -7.75 -4.63 7.61
CA GLY A 44 -8.16 -3.46 8.38
C GLY A 44 -7.50 -3.38 9.77
N GLY A 45 -7.63 -2.21 10.41
CA GLY A 45 -7.25 -2.08 11.83
C GLY A 45 -7.99 -3.12 12.67
N THR A 46 -7.23 -3.91 13.44
CA THR A 46 -7.76 -5.09 14.13
C THR A 46 -7.45 -5.01 15.61
N VAL A 47 -8.47 -5.17 16.46
CA VAL A 47 -8.25 -5.34 17.91
C VAL A 47 -7.87 -6.79 18.17
N LEU A 48 -6.68 -6.99 18.74
CA LEU A 48 -6.20 -8.29 19.18
C LEU A 48 -6.43 -8.41 20.68
N ALA A 49 -7.11 -9.47 21.11
CA ALA A 49 -7.33 -9.77 22.53
C ALA A 49 -6.76 -11.16 22.85
N PHE A 50 -5.80 -11.20 23.77
CA PHE A 50 -5.10 -12.39 24.21
C PHE A 50 -5.60 -12.81 25.60
N LYS A 51 -5.68 -14.12 25.83
CA LYS A 51 -5.88 -14.73 27.14
C LYS A 51 -4.99 -15.96 27.26
N LEU A 52 -4.80 -16.47 28.47
CA LEU A 52 -4.17 -17.78 28.67
C LEU A 52 -5.00 -18.87 27.99
N ASP A 53 -4.30 -19.82 27.37
CA ASP A 53 -4.87 -20.97 26.66
C ASP A 53 -5.89 -20.59 25.56
N GLY A 54 -5.76 -19.39 24.99
CA GLY A 54 -6.52 -18.99 23.80
C GLY A 54 -6.06 -19.78 22.56
N ASP A 55 -7.02 -20.28 21.80
CA ASP A 55 -6.81 -21.15 20.64
C ASP A 55 -7.29 -20.54 19.31
N HIS A 56 -7.72 -19.27 19.35
CA HIS A 56 -8.15 -18.57 18.15
C HIS A 56 -6.96 -18.21 17.26
N SER A 57 -7.05 -18.58 15.99
CA SER A 57 -6.07 -18.16 14.97
C SER A 57 -6.57 -16.89 14.30
N LEU A 58 -5.69 -15.89 14.17
CA LEU A 58 -5.95 -14.73 13.35
C LEU A 58 -5.94 -15.16 11.86
N PRO A 59 -7.05 -15.06 11.11
CA PRO A 59 -7.02 -15.30 9.68
C PRO A 59 -6.11 -14.25 9.03
N ILE A 60 -5.02 -14.70 8.41
CA ILE A 60 -4.11 -13.84 7.64
C ILE A 60 -4.42 -14.11 6.17
N PRO A 61 -4.96 -13.14 5.42
CA PRO A 61 -5.13 -13.29 3.98
C PRO A 61 -3.78 -13.54 3.29
N GLU A 62 -3.81 -14.28 2.19
CA GLU A 62 -2.63 -14.42 1.36
C GLU A 62 -2.21 -13.05 0.80
N ILE A 63 -0.91 -12.85 0.65
CA ILE A 63 -0.38 -11.67 -0.01
C ILE A 63 -0.71 -11.81 -1.50
N ALA A 64 -1.77 -11.15 -1.95
CA ALA A 64 -2.02 -10.99 -3.37
C ALA A 64 -1.01 -9.99 -3.92
N GLN A 65 -0.16 -10.42 -4.85
CA GLN A 65 0.61 -9.47 -5.65
C GLN A 65 -0.37 -8.71 -6.55
N ALA A 66 -0.50 -7.41 -6.30
CA ALA A 66 -1.33 -6.58 -7.16
C ALA A 66 -0.69 -6.48 -8.56
N THR A 67 -1.43 -6.88 -9.59
CA THR A 67 -1.03 -6.72 -10.98
C THR A 67 -1.31 -5.29 -11.43
N VAL A 68 -0.37 -4.69 -12.16
CA VAL A 68 -0.61 -3.39 -12.80
C VAL A 68 -1.74 -3.52 -13.83
N PRO A 69 -2.83 -2.72 -13.72
CA PRO A 69 -3.92 -2.74 -14.70
C PRO A 69 -3.51 -2.27 -16.11
N GLU A 70 -4.46 -2.25 -17.03
CA GLU A 70 -4.29 -1.57 -18.31
C GLU A 70 -3.97 -0.08 -18.08
N LEU A 71 -2.92 0.40 -18.74
CA LEU A 71 -2.39 1.75 -18.55
C LEU A 71 -2.79 2.65 -19.73
N PRO A 72 -2.91 3.98 -19.52
CA PRO A 72 -3.10 4.90 -20.63
C PRO A 72 -1.96 4.84 -21.65
N ASP A 73 -2.28 4.95 -22.93
CA ASP A 73 -1.32 4.95 -24.05
C ASP A 73 -0.67 6.33 -24.29
N ASP A 74 -1.00 7.33 -23.46
CA ASP A 74 -0.47 8.68 -23.55
C ASP A 74 1.06 8.67 -23.51
N ILE A 75 1.67 9.51 -24.36
CA ILE A 75 3.12 9.69 -24.41
C ILE A 75 3.46 11.04 -23.80
N TYR A 76 4.27 11.00 -22.76
CA TYR A 76 4.70 12.18 -22.02
C TYR A 76 6.18 12.47 -22.28
N SER A 77 6.57 13.75 -22.20
CA SER A 77 7.99 14.11 -22.27
C SER A 77 8.70 13.77 -20.96
N GLN A 78 10.03 13.64 -21.02
CA GLN A 78 10.83 13.45 -19.80
C GLN A 78 10.73 14.65 -18.87
N GLU A 79 10.63 15.86 -19.42
CA GLU A 79 10.47 17.09 -18.66
C GLU A 79 9.14 17.10 -17.88
N GLN A 80 8.05 16.69 -18.52
CA GLN A 80 6.73 16.59 -17.90
C GLN A 80 6.71 15.56 -16.77
N SER A 81 7.33 14.39 -16.99
CA SER A 81 7.44 13.37 -15.95
C SER A 81 8.31 13.83 -14.77
N ARG A 82 9.42 14.55 -15.02
CA ARG A 82 10.24 15.13 -13.95
C ARG A 82 9.48 16.17 -13.12
N GLU A 83 8.71 17.05 -13.77
CA GLU A 83 7.85 17.99 -13.04
C GLU A 83 6.81 17.23 -12.19
N GLY A 84 6.22 16.18 -12.76
CA GLY A 84 5.28 15.30 -12.07
C GLY A 84 5.86 14.61 -10.85
N ASP A 85 7.12 14.16 -10.93
CA ASP A 85 7.86 13.55 -9.82
C ASP A 85 7.95 14.51 -8.63
N ASP A 86 8.42 15.73 -8.88
CA ASP A 86 8.56 16.77 -7.85
C ASP A 86 7.21 17.10 -7.20
N LEU A 87 6.17 17.29 -8.02
CA LEU A 87 4.82 17.62 -7.54
C LEU A 87 4.17 16.46 -6.78
N TYR A 88 4.29 15.23 -7.28
CA TYR A 88 3.77 14.04 -6.61
C TYR A 88 4.38 13.87 -5.22
N HIS A 89 5.70 14.02 -5.11
CA HIS A 89 6.39 13.87 -3.84
C HIS A 89 6.09 15.02 -2.87
N ALA A 90 5.82 16.23 -3.38
CA ALA A 90 5.41 17.36 -2.56
C ALA A 90 3.96 17.23 -2.04
N GLN A 91 3.03 16.72 -2.85
CA GLN A 91 1.58 16.82 -2.57
C GLN A 91 0.92 15.48 -2.25
N CYS A 92 1.38 14.37 -2.82
CA CYS A 92 0.66 13.09 -2.84
C CYS A 92 1.35 12.00 -2.01
N ALA A 93 2.68 11.97 -1.99
CA ALA A 93 3.48 10.85 -1.45
C ALA A 93 3.31 10.62 0.06
N SER A 94 2.89 11.63 0.81
CA SER A 94 2.63 11.50 2.26
C SER A 94 1.51 10.52 2.59
N CYS A 95 0.55 10.33 1.67
CA CYS A 95 -0.55 9.39 1.82
C CYS A 95 -0.44 8.19 0.86
N HIS A 96 -0.08 8.45 -0.40
CA HIS A 96 0.00 7.43 -1.45
C HIS A 96 1.33 6.66 -1.47
N GLY A 97 2.31 7.08 -0.67
CA GLY A 97 3.64 6.49 -0.59
C GLY A 97 4.62 7.13 -1.58
N GLY A 98 5.88 7.27 -1.18
CA GLY A 98 6.95 7.72 -2.08
C GLY A 98 7.24 6.66 -3.15
N ILE A 99 7.29 7.07 -4.42
CA ILE A 99 7.59 6.15 -5.52
C ILE A 99 9.07 6.30 -5.88
N GLY A 100 9.81 5.20 -5.89
CA GLY A 100 11.26 5.24 -6.14
C GLY A 100 12.10 5.66 -4.92
N VAL A 101 11.47 5.96 -3.79
CA VAL A 101 12.12 6.24 -2.51
C VAL A 101 11.97 5.03 -1.58
N PRO A 102 13.04 4.56 -0.90
CA PRO A 102 12.92 3.50 0.09
C PRO A 102 11.86 3.83 1.14
N ASN A 103 10.98 2.88 1.43
CA ASN A 103 9.76 3.04 2.23
C ASN A 103 9.99 3.69 3.61
N GLU A 104 9.79 5.01 3.72
CA GLU A 104 9.78 5.73 5.00
C GLU A 104 8.36 6.07 5.49
N VAL A 105 7.38 6.13 4.57
CA VAL A 105 6.02 6.59 4.85
C VAL A 105 5.04 5.42 4.84
N ALA A 106 4.16 5.36 5.83
CA ALA A 106 3.07 4.39 5.86
C ALA A 106 2.10 4.69 4.71
N ILE A 107 1.88 3.73 3.81
CA ILE A 107 0.92 3.86 2.71
C ILE A 107 -0.50 3.79 3.31
N VAL A 108 -1.14 4.96 3.43
CA VAL A 108 -2.47 5.14 4.02
C VAL A 108 -3.53 5.55 3.00
N ALA A 109 -3.16 5.72 1.73
CA ALA A 109 -4.05 5.80 0.56
C ALA A 109 -3.72 4.71 -0.51
N PRO A 110 -4.57 4.48 -1.53
CA PRO A 110 -4.29 3.50 -2.60
C PRO A 110 -2.98 3.80 -3.36
N ASP A 111 -2.29 2.76 -3.84
CA ASP A 111 -1.12 2.94 -4.71
C ASP A 111 -1.56 3.46 -6.09
N LEU A 112 -1.14 4.67 -6.44
CA LEU A 112 -1.58 5.32 -7.69
C LEU A 112 -1.02 4.65 -8.95
N ARG A 113 0.02 3.81 -8.84
CA ARG A 113 0.50 3.01 -9.98
C ARG A 113 -0.47 1.92 -10.41
N LEU A 114 -1.49 1.66 -9.59
CA LEU A 114 -2.52 0.65 -9.82
C LEU A 114 -3.87 1.26 -10.19
N MET A 115 -3.89 2.52 -10.64
CA MET A 115 -5.11 3.14 -11.14
C MET A 115 -5.63 2.42 -12.38
N THR A 116 -6.95 2.32 -12.49
CA THR A 116 -7.64 1.86 -13.71
C THR A 116 -7.73 3.01 -14.72
N LEU A 117 -8.02 2.69 -15.98
CA LEU A 117 -8.31 3.71 -17.01
C LEU A 117 -9.45 4.65 -16.60
N ASP A 118 -10.49 4.14 -15.94
CA ASP A 118 -11.57 4.97 -15.39
C ASP A 118 -11.04 5.94 -14.33
N THR A 119 -10.18 5.47 -13.41
CA THR A 119 -9.61 6.34 -12.37
C THR A 119 -8.67 7.39 -12.96
N HIS A 120 -7.92 7.06 -14.03
CA HIS A 120 -7.14 8.03 -14.78
C HIS A 120 -8.02 9.08 -15.45
N SER A 121 -9.17 8.68 -16.01
CA SER A 121 -10.12 9.59 -16.67
C SER A 121 -10.80 10.52 -15.67
N ASP A 122 -11.09 10.03 -14.48
CA ASP A 122 -11.72 10.79 -13.39
C ASP A 122 -10.72 11.61 -12.56
N MET A 123 -9.42 11.57 -12.88
CA MET A 123 -8.35 12.09 -12.01
C MET A 123 -8.54 13.59 -11.68
N GLU A 124 -8.94 14.40 -12.65
CA GLU A 124 -9.22 15.84 -12.44
C GLU A 124 -10.40 16.06 -11.50
N GLU A 125 -11.50 15.34 -11.71
CA GLU A 125 -12.70 15.43 -10.86
C GLU A 125 -12.46 14.89 -9.44
N ILE A 126 -11.53 13.95 -9.28
CA ILE A 126 -11.12 13.44 -7.97
C ILE A 126 -10.24 14.44 -7.24
N VAL A 127 -9.20 14.96 -7.90
CA VAL A 127 -8.14 15.75 -7.26
C VAL A 127 -8.49 17.22 -7.17
N ILE A 128 -8.99 17.81 -8.25
CA ILE A 128 -9.40 19.22 -8.32
C ILE A 128 -10.88 19.34 -7.95
N GLY A 129 -11.75 18.51 -8.54
CA GLY A 129 -13.19 18.52 -8.24
C GLY A 129 -13.56 17.98 -6.84
N GLY A 130 -12.61 17.33 -6.14
CA GLY A 130 -12.78 16.90 -4.75
C GLY A 130 -13.85 15.82 -4.55
N THR A 131 -14.22 15.06 -5.58
CA THR A 131 -15.31 14.07 -5.48
C THR A 131 -15.06 12.96 -4.45
N ARG A 132 -13.81 12.77 -4.02
CA ARG A 132 -13.42 11.81 -2.97
C ARG A 132 -13.10 12.47 -1.62
N ALA A 133 -13.44 13.75 -1.41
CA ALA A 133 -13.22 14.47 -0.15
C ALA A 133 -13.83 13.76 1.07
N GLN A 134 -15.05 13.26 0.95
CA GLN A 134 -15.72 12.52 2.05
C GLN A 134 -15.06 11.17 2.37
N GLN A 135 -14.21 10.65 1.47
CA GLN A 135 -13.44 9.42 1.67
C GLN A 135 -12.01 9.71 2.19
N GLY A 136 -11.68 10.98 2.44
CA GLY A 136 -10.40 11.41 2.98
C GLY A 136 -9.34 11.82 1.95
N MET A 137 -9.69 11.90 0.66
CA MET A 137 -8.81 12.49 -0.37
C MET A 137 -9.08 13.99 -0.47
N PRO A 138 -8.17 14.88 -0.05
CA PRO A 138 -8.40 16.32 -0.07
C PRO A 138 -8.66 16.84 -1.50
N ASP A 139 -9.38 17.96 -1.61
CA ASP A 139 -9.40 18.76 -2.84
C ASP A 139 -8.13 19.60 -2.95
N PHE A 140 -7.69 19.82 -4.19
CA PHE A 140 -6.46 20.56 -4.53
C PHE A 140 -6.73 21.72 -5.49
N GLU A 141 -7.98 22.18 -5.62
CA GLU A 141 -8.38 23.27 -6.54
C GLU A 141 -7.49 24.51 -6.40
N ASP A 142 -7.16 24.89 -5.16
CA ASP A 142 -6.33 26.06 -4.86
C ASP A 142 -4.81 25.79 -4.90
N THR A 143 -4.38 24.54 -5.11
CA THR A 143 -2.97 24.12 -4.96
C THR A 143 -2.36 23.56 -6.23
N ILE A 144 -3.13 22.87 -7.07
CA ILE A 144 -2.67 22.18 -8.27
C ILE A 144 -3.53 22.61 -9.46
N SER A 145 -2.88 23.11 -10.52
CA SER A 145 -3.54 23.38 -11.80
C SER A 145 -3.73 22.10 -12.63
N ALA A 146 -4.67 22.10 -13.58
CA ALA A 146 -4.88 20.97 -14.49
C ALA A 146 -3.60 20.54 -15.24
N GLY A 147 -2.75 21.49 -15.66
CA GLY A 147 -1.48 21.17 -16.30
C GLY A 147 -0.49 20.47 -15.37
N GLN A 148 -0.40 20.92 -14.11
CA GLN A 148 0.41 20.27 -13.09
C GLN A 148 -0.13 18.88 -12.73
N LEU A 149 -1.45 18.72 -12.71
CA LEU A 149 -2.08 17.42 -12.50
C LEU A 149 -1.73 16.44 -13.62
N GLU A 150 -1.71 16.89 -14.87
CA GLU A 150 -1.26 16.07 -16.00
C GLU A 150 0.24 15.75 -15.93
N SER A 151 1.09 16.64 -15.41
CA SER A 151 2.49 16.30 -15.09
C SER A 151 2.55 15.19 -14.03
N ILE A 152 1.76 15.27 -12.96
CA ILE A 152 1.67 14.20 -11.94
C ILE A 152 1.19 12.88 -12.56
N ARG A 153 0.16 12.92 -13.42
CA ARG A 153 -0.33 11.74 -14.15
C ARG A 153 0.76 11.13 -15.02
N ALA A 154 1.53 11.95 -15.73
CA ALA A 154 2.66 11.50 -16.55
C ALA A 154 3.68 10.70 -15.73
N PHE A 155 4.07 11.23 -14.58
CA PHE A 155 4.98 10.55 -13.65
C PHE A 155 4.39 9.20 -13.18
N ILE A 156 3.14 9.20 -12.71
CA ILE A 156 2.49 7.98 -12.21
C ILE A 156 2.43 6.90 -13.30
N VAL A 157 2.03 7.26 -14.52
CA VAL A 157 1.98 6.33 -15.66
C VAL A 157 3.36 5.78 -15.99
N GLU A 158 4.41 6.62 -15.99
CA GLU A 158 5.78 6.14 -16.20
C GLU A 158 6.19 5.13 -15.11
N GLN A 159 5.92 5.42 -13.84
CA GLN A 159 6.26 4.49 -12.76
C GLN A 159 5.41 3.21 -12.78
N ALA A 160 4.16 3.28 -13.24
CA ALA A 160 3.31 2.12 -13.45
C ALA A 160 3.85 1.21 -14.56
N ARG A 161 4.31 1.79 -15.68
CA ARG A 161 4.98 1.05 -16.77
C ARG A 161 6.24 0.34 -16.27
N ARG A 162 7.11 1.03 -15.52
CA ARG A 162 8.30 0.43 -14.90
C ARG A 162 7.95 -0.71 -13.93
N LEU A 163 6.89 -0.55 -13.15
CA LEU A 163 6.41 -1.60 -12.25
C LEU A 163 5.90 -2.82 -13.04
N GLN A 164 5.15 -2.60 -14.11
CA GLN A 164 4.66 -3.66 -14.99
C GLN A 164 5.82 -4.43 -15.63
N GLU A 165 6.82 -3.75 -16.16
CA GLU A 165 8.04 -4.37 -16.71
C GLU A 165 8.76 -5.23 -15.66
N TYR A 166 8.92 -4.70 -14.45
CA TYR A 166 9.51 -5.45 -13.33
C TYR A 166 8.70 -6.69 -12.96
N GLN A 167 7.37 -6.60 -12.94
CA GLN A 167 6.48 -7.74 -12.65
C GLN A 167 6.64 -8.85 -13.70
N ILE A 168 6.65 -8.48 -14.99
CA ILE A 168 6.85 -9.42 -16.09
C ILE A 168 8.21 -10.13 -15.96
N GLN A 169 9.29 -9.38 -15.76
CA GLN A 169 10.63 -9.94 -15.62
C GLN A 169 10.75 -10.93 -14.44
N ASN A 170 10.11 -10.62 -13.31
CA ASN A 170 10.12 -11.52 -12.16
C ASN A 170 9.28 -12.77 -12.40
N GLN A 171 8.14 -12.66 -13.09
CA GLN A 171 7.33 -13.82 -13.45
C GLN A 171 8.12 -14.77 -14.35
N GLU A 172 8.78 -14.24 -15.37
CA GLU A 172 9.66 -15.02 -16.25
C GLU A 172 10.80 -15.71 -15.49
N ALA A 173 11.42 -15.02 -14.52
CA ALA A 173 12.49 -15.60 -13.69
C ALA A 173 11.97 -16.73 -12.76
N VAL A 174 10.79 -16.55 -12.15
CA VAL A 174 10.15 -17.59 -11.34
C VAL A 174 9.78 -18.81 -12.19
N GLU A 175 9.23 -18.60 -13.39
CA GLU A 175 8.93 -19.68 -14.32
C GLU A 175 10.19 -20.43 -14.77
N ALA A 176 11.26 -19.71 -15.12
CA ALA A 176 12.53 -20.32 -15.51
C ALA A 176 13.14 -21.20 -14.40
N THR A 177 13.15 -20.70 -13.16
CA THR A 177 13.64 -21.47 -12.01
C THR A 177 12.78 -22.70 -11.70
N SER A 178 11.45 -22.59 -11.79
CA SER A 178 10.57 -23.75 -11.61
C SER A 178 10.78 -24.83 -12.67
N ASN A 179 10.96 -24.42 -13.93
CA ASN A 179 11.22 -25.33 -15.05
C ASN A 179 12.59 -26.02 -14.90
N GLU A 180 13.62 -25.33 -14.42
CA GLU A 180 14.92 -25.94 -14.12
C GLU A 180 14.84 -26.95 -12.97
N GLU A 181 14.10 -26.66 -11.90
CA GLU A 181 13.88 -27.61 -10.80
C GLU A 181 13.13 -28.87 -11.25
N ASP A 182 12.11 -28.72 -12.11
CA ASP A 182 11.35 -29.83 -12.65
C ASP A 182 12.17 -30.69 -13.63
N LEU A 183 13.00 -30.06 -14.47
CA LEU A 183 13.93 -30.76 -15.36
C LEU A 183 15.02 -31.52 -14.58
N ASN A 184 15.51 -30.96 -13.47
CA ASN A 184 16.50 -31.61 -12.61
C ASN A 184 15.93 -32.74 -11.75
N ARG A 185 14.60 -32.83 -11.63
CA ARG A 185 13.88 -33.91 -10.92
C ARG A 185 13.45 -35.07 -11.84
N ALA A 186 13.49 -34.87 -13.15
CA ALA A 186 13.17 -35.88 -14.17
C ALA A 186 14.37 -36.77 -14.51
#